data_AF-A0A960DEX0-F1
#
_entry.id   AF-A0A960DEX0-F1
#
_cell.length_a   1.000
_cell.length_b   1.000
_cell.length_c   1.000
_cell.angle_alpha   90.00
_cell.angle_beta   90.00
_cell.angle_gamma   90.00
#
_symmetry.space_group_name_H-M   'P 1'
#
loop_
_entity.id
_entity.type
_entity.pdbx_description
1 polymer ?
#
loop_
_entity_poly.entity_id
_entity_poly.type
_entity_poly.pdbx_seq_one_letter_code
_entity_poly.pdbx_strand_id
1 'polypeptide(L)'
;MHAADPSFDVNSAHAAIAAAETLLRVGRPGLGRDRPADYWDVQAVRPLAALLFAASPLGNGQGIEWVRAALDNVDPEDVRSPGWAQAALRCAVSAPVLGRSVVRALTFDARQRDSVVAAIRAAISPDELQGEQRCG
;
A
#
# COMPACT_ATOMS: atom_id res chain seq x y z
N MET A 1 -3.24 -10.81 19.72
CA MET A 1 -4.37 -10.25 18.95
C MET A 1 -3.84 -9.96 17.56
N HIS A 2 -4.25 -10.71 16.54
CA HIS A 2 -3.97 -10.31 15.15
C HIS A 2 -4.49 -8.88 14.97
N ALA A 3 -3.63 -7.96 14.53
CA ALA A 3 -4.10 -6.67 14.04
C ALA A 3 -5.19 -6.97 12.99
N ALA A 4 -6.37 -6.37 13.13
CA ALA A 4 -7.44 -6.52 12.16
C ALA A 4 -6.86 -6.21 10.78
N ASP A 5 -7.04 -7.13 9.82
CA ASP A 5 -6.49 -6.95 8.48
C ASP A 5 -7.13 -5.70 7.86
N PRO A 6 -6.36 -4.62 7.61
CA PRO A 6 -6.91 -3.34 7.18
C PRO A 6 -7.56 -3.41 5.79
N SER A 7 -7.32 -4.48 5.03
CA SER A 7 -7.95 -4.70 3.73
C SER A 7 -9.37 -5.27 3.82
N PHE A 8 -9.76 -5.88 4.95
CA PHE A 8 -11.10 -6.47 5.12
C PHE A 8 -12.19 -5.39 5.25
N ASP A 9 -11.86 -4.23 5.81
CA ASP A 9 -12.78 -3.09 5.93
C ASP A 9 -12.88 -2.24 4.65
N VAL A 10 -12.09 -2.55 3.62
CA VAL A 10 -12.09 -1.82 2.35
C VAL A 10 -13.27 -2.24 1.48
N ASN A 11 -14.37 -1.48 1.60
CA ASN A 11 -15.59 -1.64 0.80
C ASN A 11 -15.77 -0.58 -0.29
N SER A 12 -14.81 0.33 -0.45
CA SER A 12 -14.86 1.40 -1.46
C SER A 12 -13.47 1.98 -1.71
N ALA A 13 -13.30 2.69 -2.82
CA ALA A 13 -12.06 3.42 -3.11
C ALA A 13 -11.72 4.47 -2.03
N HIS A 14 -12.73 5.11 -1.43
CA HIS A 14 -12.53 6.08 -0.35
C HIS A 14 -12.05 5.38 0.94
N ALA A 15 -12.66 4.24 1.29
CA ALA A 15 -12.21 3.44 2.44
C ALA A 15 -10.76 2.96 2.26
N ALA A 16 -10.37 2.58 1.04
CA ALA A 16 -9.00 2.20 0.72
C ALA A 16 -8.00 3.35 0.93
N ILE A 17 -8.37 4.58 0.53
CA ILE A 17 -7.53 5.77 0.73
C ILE A 17 -7.40 6.07 2.23
N ALA A 18 -8.50 6.08 2.97
CA ALA A 18 -8.47 6.35 4.41
C ALA A 18 -7.64 5.32 5.19
N ALA A 19 -7.73 4.04 4.80
CA ALA A 19 -6.91 2.97 5.36
C ALA A 19 -5.41 3.20 5.05
N ALA A 20 -5.07 3.53 3.80
CA ALA A 20 -3.70 3.83 3.41
C ALA A 20 -3.12 5.07 4.12
N GLU A 21 -3.91 6.14 4.25
CA GLU A 21 -3.55 7.34 5.02
C GLU A 21 -3.27 7.00 6.48
N THR A 22 -4.10 6.16 7.09
CA THR A 22 -3.90 5.69 8.48
C THR A 22 -2.61 4.88 8.62
N LEU A 23 -2.35 3.94 7.70
CA LEU A 23 -1.15 3.07 7.73
C LEU A 23 0.14 3.87 7.52
N LEU A 24 0.17 4.75 6.52
CA LEU A 24 1.31 5.64 6.27
C LEU A 24 1.38 6.79 7.29
N ARG A 25 0.39 6.86 8.18
CA ARG A 25 0.16 7.92 9.17
C ARG A 25 0.04 9.31 8.51
N VAL A 26 -0.23 9.37 7.21
CA VAL A 26 -0.42 10.60 6.42
C VAL A 26 -1.79 11.19 6.73
N GLY A 27 -1.86 12.13 7.68
CA GLY A 27 -3.13 12.71 8.11
C GLY A 27 -3.10 13.16 9.58
N ARG A 28 -4.22 13.73 10.04
CA ARG A 28 -4.42 14.57 11.26
C ARG A 28 -3.37 14.46 12.39
N PRO A 29 -2.85 15.60 12.89
CA PRO A 29 -2.10 15.66 14.15
C PRO A 29 -2.91 15.02 15.29
N GLY A 30 -2.27 14.16 16.10
CA GLY A 30 -2.90 13.51 17.26
C GLY A 30 -3.07 11.99 17.18
N LEU A 31 -2.70 11.35 16.07
CA LEU A 31 -2.68 9.87 15.92
C LEU A 31 -1.36 9.22 16.38
N GLY A 32 -0.63 9.82 17.33
CA GLY A 32 0.61 9.24 17.86
C GLY A 32 1.76 9.18 16.83
N ARG A 33 1.93 10.24 16.04
CA ARG A 33 3.04 10.34 15.10
C ARG A 33 4.30 10.86 15.80
N ASP A 34 5.36 10.06 15.80
CA ASP A 34 6.69 10.48 16.29
C ASP A 34 7.42 11.40 15.31
N ARG A 35 6.99 11.46 14.03
CA ARG A 35 7.56 12.32 12.98
C ARG A 35 6.52 12.78 11.95
N PRO A 36 6.74 13.92 11.25
CA PRO A 36 5.92 14.34 10.11
C PRO A 36 5.96 13.34 8.94
N ALA A 37 4.98 13.42 8.02
CA ALA A 37 5.01 12.63 6.78
C ALA A 37 6.20 13.05 5.93
N ASP A 38 7.00 12.08 5.53
CA ASP A 38 7.99 12.30 4.50
C ASP A 38 7.30 12.39 3.12
N TYR A 39 8.01 13.00 2.16
CA TYR A 39 7.50 13.13 0.79
C TYR A 39 7.02 11.79 0.20
N TRP A 40 7.77 10.71 0.47
CA TRP A 40 7.45 9.38 -0.04
C TRP A 40 6.24 8.75 0.65
N ASP A 41 5.98 9.06 1.92
CA ASP A 41 4.76 8.62 2.61
C ASP A 41 3.53 9.18 1.87
N VAL A 42 3.59 10.46 1.49
CA VAL A 42 2.50 11.13 0.75
C VAL A 42 2.34 10.55 -0.65
N GLN A 43 3.45 10.28 -1.37
CA GLN A 43 3.38 9.65 -2.70
C GLN A 43 2.86 8.20 -2.64
N ALA A 44 3.11 7.49 -1.52
CA ALA A 44 2.72 6.10 -1.32
C ALA A 44 1.23 5.89 -1.02
N VAL A 45 0.48 6.93 -0.59
CA VAL A 45 -0.93 6.80 -0.19
C VAL A 45 -1.78 6.16 -1.28
N ARG A 46 -1.71 6.66 -2.51
CA ARG A 46 -2.59 6.19 -3.59
C ARG A 46 -2.20 4.80 -4.11
N PRO A 47 -0.91 4.48 -4.35
CA PRO A 47 -0.48 3.12 -4.65
C PRO A 47 -0.88 2.12 -3.56
N LEU A 48 -0.67 2.45 -2.28
CA LEU A 48 -1.08 1.57 -1.17
C LEU A 48 -2.60 1.38 -1.14
N ALA A 49 -3.39 2.45 -1.31
CA ALA A 49 -4.84 2.34 -1.40
C ALA A 49 -5.29 1.41 -2.54
N ALA A 50 -4.63 1.47 -3.69
CA ALA A 50 -4.92 0.59 -4.81
C ALA A 50 -4.59 -0.88 -4.50
N LEU A 51 -3.45 -1.15 -3.85
CA LEU A 51 -3.07 -2.49 -3.41
C LEU A 51 -4.06 -3.05 -2.39
N LEU A 52 -4.46 -2.24 -1.39
CA LEU A 52 -5.47 -2.61 -0.39
C LEU A 52 -6.82 -2.89 -1.04
N PHE A 53 -7.26 -2.05 -1.99
CA PHE A 53 -8.49 -2.26 -2.72
C PHE A 53 -8.46 -3.55 -3.56
N ALA A 54 -7.33 -3.83 -4.23
CA ALA A 54 -7.16 -5.06 -5.01
C ALA A 54 -7.13 -6.31 -4.12
N ALA A 55 -6.60 -6.21 -2.90
CA ALA A 55 -6.55 -7.28 -1.91
C ALA A 55 -7.88 -7.49 -1.14
N SER A 56 -8.74 -6.47 -1.13
CA SER A 56 -10.00 -6.46 -0.39
C SER A 56 -11.00 -7.52 -0.87
N PRO A 57 -12.11 -7.76 -0.14
CA PRO A 57 -13.19 -8.63 -0.59
C PRO A 57 -13.82 -8.22 -1.93
N LEU A 58 -13.75 -6.94 -2.31
CA LEU A 58 -14.18 -6.46 -3.64
C LEU A 58 -13.17 -6.76 -4.75
N GLY A 59 -11.93 -7.06 -4.37
CA GLY A 59 -10.83 -7.42 -5.26
C GLY A 59 -10.64 -8.93 -5.31
N ASN A 60 -9.57 -9.43 -4.71
CA ASN A 60 -9.22 -10.86 -4.70
C ASN A 60 -9.50 -11.57 -3.35
N GLY A 61 -9.84 -10.83 -2.29
CA GLY A 61 -10.13 -11.37 -0.96
C GLY A 61 -8.94 -12.04 -0.26
N GLN A 62 -7.71 -11.81 -0.70
CA GLN A 62 -6.50 -12.43 -0.15
C GLN A 62 -5.82 -11.61 0.94
N GLY A 63 -6.27 -10.37 1.12
CA GLY A 63 -5.87 -9.52 2.24
C GLY A 63 -4.41 -9.07 2.25
N ILE A 64 -3.91 -8.73 3.43
CA ILE A 64 -2.60 -8.06 3.58
C ILE A 64 -1.40 -8.91 3.08
N GLU A 65 -1.50 -10.23 3.11
CA GLU A 65 -0.47 -11.14 2.57
C GLU A 65 -0.29 -10.96 1.07
N TRP A 66 -1.40 -10.73 0.34
CA TRP A 66 -1.31 -10.42 -1.08
C TRP A 66 -0.65 -9.07 -1.33
N VAL A 67 -0.91 -8.08 -0.48
CA VAL A 67 -0.26 -6.77 -0.56
C VAL A 67 1.25 -6.90 -0.34
N ARG A 68 1.69 -7.72 0.63
CA ARG A 68 3.12 -8.01 0.86
C ARG A 68 3.76 -8.62 -0.38
N ALA A 69 3.17 -9.68 -0.94
CA ALA A 69 3.67 -10.31 -2.16
C ALA A 69 3.68 -9.34 -3.36
N ALA A 70 2.69 -8.45 -3.46
CA ALA A 70 2.63 -7.46 -4.52
C ALA A 70 3.76 -6.41 -4.43
N LEU A 71 4.32 -6.13 -3.25
CA LEU A 71 5.46 -5.22 -3.11
C LEU A 71 6.77 -5.80 -3.64
N ASP A 72 6.85 -7.11 -3.81
CA ASP A 72 8.00 -7.77 -4.46
C ASP A 72 7.86 -7.82 -5.99
N ASN A 73 6.68 -7.48 -6.53
CA ASN A 73 6.39 -7.54 -7.96
C ASN A 73 5.94 -6.19 -8.53
N VAL A 74 6.94 -5.44 -9.00
CA VAL A 74 6.78 -4.17 -9.71
C VAL A 74 6.96 -4.30 -11.22
N ASP A 75 6.90 -5.53 -11.75
CA ASP A 75 6.96 -5.78 -13.18
C ASP A 75 5.63 -5.33 -13.83
N PRO A 76 5.65 -4.37 -14.77
CA PRO A 76 4.44 -3.92 -15.44
C PRO A 76 3.82 -4.98 -16.37
N GLU A 77 4.58 -6.00 -16.78
CA GLU A 77 4.12 -7.05 -17.69
C GLU A 77 3.52 -8.26 -16.95
N ASP A 78 3.86 -8.46 -15.67
CA ASP A 78 3.28 -9.54 -14.86
C ASP A 78 1.93 -9.17 -14.25
N VAL A 79 0.89 -9.41 -15.04
CA VAL A 79 -0.52 -9.19 -14.67
C VAL A 79 -1.17 -10.38 -13.95
N ARG A 80 -0.47 -11.50 -13.78
CA ARG A 80 -1.04 -12.76 -13.27
C ARG A 80 -0.68 -13.02 -11.82
N SER A 81 0.53 -12.65 -11.42
CA SER A 81 1.00 -12.79 -10.04
C SER A 81 0.51 -11.62 -9.18
N PRO A 82 0.50 -11.75 -7.84
CA PRO A 82 0.39 -10.61 -6.95
C PRO A 82 1.39 -9.53 -7.36
N GLY A 83 0.93 -8.31 -7.61
CA GLY A 83 1.79 -7.28 -8.20
C GLY A 83 1.05 -6.01 -8.60
N TRP A 84 1.82 -5.01 -8.99
CA TRP A 84 1.32 -3.67 -9.29
C TRP A 84 0.46 -3.66 -10.56
N ALA A 85 0.87 -4.39 -11.60
CA ALA A 85 0.09 -4.53 -12.81
C ALA A 85 -1.27 -5.24 -12.55
N GLN A 86 -1.25 -6.30 -11.75
CA GLN A 86 -2.45 -7.02 -11.29
C GLN A 86 -3.40 -6.08 -10.50
N ALA A 87 -2.86 -5.25 -9.60
CA ALA A 87 -3.63 -4.27 -8.84
C ALA A 87 -4.29 -3.21 -9.73
N ALA A 88 -3.56 -2.71 -10.72
CA ALA A 88 -4.08 -1.73 -11.67
C ALA A 88 -5.28 -2.29 -12.45
N LEU A 89 -5.19 -3.55 -12.90
CA LEU A 89 -6.27 -4.24 -13.60
C LEU A 89 -7.50 -4.45 -12.71
N ARG A 90 -7.33 -4.87 -11.46
CA ARG A 90 -8.46 -5.05 -10.53
C ARG A 90 -9.15 -3.73 -10.20
N CYS A 91 -8.38 -2.64 -10.13
CA CYS A 91 -8.92 -1.31 -9.90
C CYS A 91 -9.62 -0.71 -11.14
N ALA A 92 -9.39 -1.24 -12.34
CA ALA A 92 -9.75 -0.56 -13.60
C ALA A 92 -11.25 -0.24 -13.71
N VAL A 93 -12.13 -1.10 -13.19
CA VAL A 93 -13.59 -0.94 -13.27
C VAL A 93 -14.14 -0.18 -12.07
N SER A 94 -13.87 -0.67 -10.86
CA SER A 94 -14.52 -0.18 -9.64
C SER A 94 -13.79 0.99 -8.96
N ALA A 95 -12.50 1.19 -9.25
CA ALA A 95 -11.68 2.23 -8.64
C ALA A 95 -10.64 2.80 -9.63
N PRO A 96 -11.07 3.35 -10.79
CA PRO A 96 -10.15 3.70 -11.88
C PRO A 96 -9.11 4.77 -11.49
N VAL A 97 -9.41 5.62 -10.51
CA VAL A 97 -8.45 6.60 -9.95
C VAL A 97 -7.28 5.88 -9.26
N LEU A 98 -7.56 4.81 -8.51
CA LEU A 98 -6.57 4.00 -7.82
C LEU A 98 -5.73 3.20 -8.83
N GLY A 99 -6.38 2.61 -9.84
CA GLY A 99 -5.66 1.91 -10.91
C GLY A 99 -4.65 2.81 -11.62
N ARG A 100 -5.04 4.05 -11.96
CA ARG A 100 -4.13 5.03 -12.56
C ARG A 100 -2.95 5.41 -11.66
N SER A 101 -3.13 5.44 -10.34
CA SER A 101 -2.00 5.75 -9.45
C SER A 101 -0.93 4.67 -9.45
N VAL A 102 -1.31 3.39 -9.58
CA VAL A 102 -0.35 2.29 -9.67
C VAL A 102 0.39 2.33 -11.00
N VAL A 103 -0.34 2.55 -12.10
CA VAL A 103 0.28 2.75 -13.42
C VAL A 103 1.27 3.92 -13.39
N ARG A 104 0.90 5.06 -12.79
CA ARG A 104 1.83 6.19 -12.62
C ARG A 104 3.06 5.80 -11.82
N ALA A 105 2.91 5.07 -10.72
CA ALA A 105 4.03 4.68 -9.88
C ALA A 105 4.94 3.64 -10.57
N LEU A 106 4.41 2.84 -11.51
CA LEU A 106 5.22 2.00 -12.42
C LEU A 106 6.04 2.82 -13.44
N THR A 107 5.63 4.05 -13.78
CA THR A 107 6.40 4.94 -14.67
C THR A 107 7.54 5.70 -13.98
N PHE A 108 7.63 5.62 -12.65
CA PHE A 108 8.76 6.19 -11.93
C PHE A 108 10.07 5.48 -12.26
N ASP A 109 11.18 6.20 -12.15
CA ASP A 109 12.50 5.57 -12.18
C ASP A 109 12.67 4.60 -11.01
N ALA A 110 13.63 3.68 -11.13
CA ALA A 110 13.82 2.59 -10.18
C ALA A 110 13.95 3.10 -8.73
N ARG A 111 14.75 4.16 -8.51
CA ARG A 111 15.00 4.71 -7.17
C ARG A 111 13.76 5.34 -6.55
N GLN A 112 12.99 6.07 -7.35
CA GLN A 112 11.72 6.63 -6.90
C GLN A 112 10.71 5.53 -6.54
N ARG A 113 10.64 4.48 -7.37
CA ARG A 113 9.76 3.33 -7.11
C ARG A 113 10.17 2.59 -5.85
N ASP A 114 11.46 2.35 -5.63
CA ASP A 114 11.99 1.72 -4.42
C ASP A 114 11.66 2.55 -3.17
N SER A 115 11.73 3.88 -3.27
CA SER A 115 11.36 4.77 -2.17
C SER A 115 9.86 4.66 -1.80
N VAL A 116 8.99 4.53 -2.80
CA VAL A 116 7.56 4.27 -2.57
C VAL A 116 7.34 2.89 -1.94
N VAL A 117 7.98 1.85 -2.47
CA VAL A 117 7.88 0.48 -1.93
C VAL A 117 8.35 0.45 -0.48
N ALA A 118 9.47 1.08 -0.15
CA ALA A 118 10.02 1.15 1.20
C ALA A 118 9.05 1.85 2.17
N ALA A 119 8.46 2.97 1.76
CA ALA A 119 7.46 3.67 2.57
C ALA A 119 6.23 2.78 2.85
N ILE A 120 5.76 2.05 1.84
CA ILE A 120 4.64 1.12 2.00
C ILE A 120 5.00 -0.04 2.95
N ARG A 121 6.19 -0.65 2.79
CA ARG A 121 6.66 -1.74 3.67
C ARG A 121 6.71 -1.30 5.13
N ALA A 122 7.29 -0.13 5.40
CA ALA A 122 7.36 0.44 6.74
C ALA A 122 5.97 0.68 7.36
N ALA A 123 4.97 0.99 6.54
CA ALA A 123 3.60 1.23 6.99
C ALA A 123 2.84 -0.06 7.35
N ILE A 124 3.05 -1.16 6.62
CA ILE A 124 2.30 -2.42 6.81
C ILE A 124 3.01 -3.45 7.71
N SER A 125 4.28 -3.21 8.04
CA SER A 125 5.08 -4.03 8.95
C SER A 125 5.76 -3.15 10.01
N PRO A 126 5.02 -2.66 11.02
CA PRO A 126 5.60 -1.78 12.06
C PRO A 126 6.62 -2.50 12.97
N ASP A 127 6.59 -3.83 13.05
CA ASP A 127 7.36 -4.63 14.02
C ASP A 127 8.82 -4.92 13.57
N GLU A 128 9.08 -4.97 12.26
CA GLU A 128 10.44 -5.29 11.74
C GLU A 128 11.48 -4.20 12.03
N LEU A 129 11.03 -2.97 12.35
CA LEU A 129 11.92 -1.87 12.75
C LEU A 129 12.21 -1.84 14.27
N GLN A 130 11.54 -2.65 15.08
CA GLN A 130 11.76 -2.69 16.54
C GLN A 130 12.66 -3.86 16.99
N GLY A 131 12.86 -4.88 16.14
CA GLY A 131 13.73 -6.02 16.42
C GLY A 131 15.22 -5.71 16.35
N GLU A 132 15.63 -4.75 15.52
CA GLU A 132 17.05 -4.43 15.31
C GLU A 132 17.60 -3.38 16.30
N GLN A 133 16.72 -2.64 17.00
CA GLN A 133 17.09 -1.58 17.94
C GLN A 133 17.25 -2.05 19.40
N ARG A 134 17.00 -3.34 19.71
CA ARG A 134 17.05 -3.89 21.08
C ARG A 134 18.28 -4.73 21.40
N CYS A 135 19.22 -4.87 20.46
CA CYS A 135 20.53 -5.46 20.70
C CYS A 135 21.63 -4.41 20.45
N GLY A 136 21.82 -3.51 21.42
CA GLY A 136 22.90 -2.52 21.43
C GLY A 136 23.20 -2.10 22.86
#